data_AF-A0A0D3KXD5-F1
#
_entry.id   AF-A0A0D3KXD5-F1
#
_cell.length_a   1.000
_cell.length_b   1.000
_cell.length_c   1.000
_cell.angle_alpha   90.00
_cell.angle_beta   90.00
_cell.angle_gamma   90.00
#
_symmetry.space_group_name_H-M   'P 1'
#
loop_
_entity.id
_entity.type
_entity.pdbx_description
1 polymer ?
#
loop_
_entity_poly.entity_id
_entity_poly.type
_entity_poly.pdbx_seq_one_letter_code
_entity_poly.pdbx_strand_id
1 'polypeptide(L)' 'KKTTPLSKLMRAFCERQGKAEDEVRFVFDGERLRSDQTPAEVDMEDGDVID' A
#
# COMPACT_ATOMS: atom_id res chain seq x y z
N LYS A 1 6.68 -1.75 -10.91
CA LYS A 1 6.70 -0.44 -11.60
C LYS A 1 6.43 0.63 -10.55
N LYS A 2 7.32 1.61 -10.37
CA LYS A 2 7.16 2.61 -9.30
C LYS A 2 6.03 3.63 -9.55
N THR A 3 5.45 3.65 -10.75
CA THR A 3 4.38 4.58 -11.15
C THR A 3 2.96 3.98 -11.11
N THR A 4 2.83 2.71 -10.70
CA THR A 4 1.51 2.07 -10.58
C THR A 4 0.89 2.44 -9.24
N PRO A 5 -0.41 2.84 -9.19
CA PRO A 5 -1.08 3.11 -7.94
C PRO A 5 -1.07 1.91 -6.98
N LEU A 6 -0.97 2.18 -5.69
CA LEU A 6 -0.91 1.18 -4.61
C LEU A 6 -2.24 0.45 -4.40
N SER A 7 -3.35 0.97 -4.94
CA SER A 7 -4.70 0.36 -4.85
C SER A 7 -4.73 -1.14 -5.14
N LYS A 8 -4.01 -1.60 -6.18
CA LYS A 8 -3.98 -3.02 -6.54
C LYS A 8 -3.29 -3.88 -5.49
N LEU A 9 -2.22 -3.36 -4.87
CA LEU A 9 -1.49 -4.04 -3.80
C LEU A 9 -2.37 -4.13 -2.55
N MET A 10 -2.96 -3.00 -2.15
CA MET A 10 -3.81 -2.92 -0.96
C MET A 10 -5.00 -3.87 -1.07
N ARG A 11 -5.69 -3.84 -2.21
CA ARG A 11 -6.82 -4.75 -2.48
C ARG A 11 -6.40 -6.22 -2.47
N ALA A 12 -5.31 -6.57 -3.14
CA ALA A 12 -4.82 -7.95 -3.15
C ALA A 12 -4.44 -8.46 -1.75
N PHE A 13 -3.89 -7.59 -0.90
CA PHE A 13 -3.61 -7.91 0.49
C PHE A 13 -4.90 -8.15 1.29
N CYS A 14 -5.86 -7.22 1.21
CA CYS A 14 -7.15 -7.34 1.90
C CYS A 14 -7.93 -8.60 1.47
N GLU A 15 -7.99 -8.88 0.16
CA GLU A 15 -8.61 -10.09 -0.38
C GLU A 15 -7.94 -11.37 0.16
N ARG A 16 -6.60 -11.40 0.22
CA ARG A 16 -5.85 -12.54 0.76
C ARG A 16 -6.06 -12.74 2.26
N GLN A 17 -6.20 -11.64 3.01
CA GLN A 17 -6.43 -11.66 4.46
C GLN A 17 -7.90 -11.84 4.83
N GLY A 18 -8.83 -11.78 3.87
CA GLY A 18 -10.27 -11.85 4.12
C GLY A 18 -10.80 -10.67 4.92
N LYS A 19 -10.16 -9.50 4.79
CA LYS A 19 -10.54 -8.26 5.48
C LYS A 19 -11.10 -7.24 4.50
N ALA A 20 -11.99 -6.37 4.97
CA ALA A 20 -12.45 -5.25 4.17
C ALA A 20 -11.39 -4.13 4.14
N GLU A 21 -11.38 -3.33 3.07
CA GLU A 21 -10.37 -2.28 2.87
C GLU A 21 -10.43 -1.17 3.93
N ASP A 22 -11.58 -0.95 4.55
CA ASP A 22 -11.83 0.01 5.63
C ASP A 22 -11.37 -0.49 7.01
N GLU A 23 -11.20 -1.81 7.18
CA GLU A 23 -10.71 -2.43 8.41
C GLU A 23 -9.18 -2.45 8.52
N VAL A 24 -8.49 -2.13 7.42
CA VAL A 24 -7.02 -2.19 7.32
C VAL A 24 -6.47 -0.79 7.08
N ARG A 25 -5.33 -0.50 7.71
CA ARG A 25 -4.54 0.71 7.45
C ARG A 25 -3.16 0.27 7.04
N PHE A 26 -2.69 0.78 5.91
CA PHE A 26 -1.35 0.56 5.42
C PHE A 26 -0.52 1.78 5.79
N VAL A 27 0.58 1.55 6.49
CA VAL A 27 1.48 2.59 6.98
C VAL A 27 2.87 2.34 6.41
N PHE A 28 3.51 3.39 5.92
CA PHE A 28 4.88 3.36 5.43
C PHE A 28 5.62 4.56 6.01
N ASP A 29 6.80 4.33 6.58
CA ASP A 29 7.59 5.35 7.30
C ASP A 29 6.78 6.19 8.31
N GLY A 30 5.82 5.55 8.98
CA GLY A 30 4.95 6.19 9.96
C GLY A 30 3.79 7.00 9.37
N GLU A 31 3.68 7.10 8.05
CA GLU A 31 2.60 7.80 7.36
C GLU A 31 1.59 6.82 6.74
N ARG A 32 0.31 7.19 6.78
CA ARG A 32 -0.75 6.38 6.18
C ARG A 32 -0.73 6.51 4.66
N LEU A 33 -0.61 5.38 3.98
CA LEU A 33 -0.69 5.30 2.52
C LEU A 33 -2.12 5.47 2.02
N ARG A 34 -2.26 6.14 0.87
CA ARG A 34 -3.49 6.24 0.09
C ARG A 34 -3.42 5.34 -1.15
N SER A 35 -4.57 4.89 -1.62
CA SER A 35 -4.67 3.94 -2.73
C SER A 35 -4.34 4.52 -4.11
N ASP A 36 -4.41 5.85 -4.25
CA ASP A 36 -4.06 6.60 -5.45
C ASP A 36 -2.55 6.90 -5.54
N GLN A 37 -1.84 6.85 -4.42
CA GLN A 37 -0.40 7.07 -4.39
C GLN A 37 0.35 5.97 -5.15
N THR A 38 1.53 6.32 -5.65
CA THR A 38 2.46 5.39 -6.30
C THR A 38 3.69 5.18 -5.44
N PRO A 39 4.41 4.03 -5.56
CA PRO A 39 5.67 3.82 -4.86
C PRO A 39 6.69 4.96 -5.05
N ALA A 40 6.72 5.60 -6.22
CA ALA A 40 7.62 6.72 -6.48
C ALA A 40 7.27 7.99 -5.69
N GLU A 41 5.99 8.22 -5.37
CA GLU A 41 5.55 9.43 -4.64
C GLU A 41 5.79 9.34 -3.14
N VAL A 42 6.02 8.13 -2.64
CA VAL A 42 6.33 7.85 -1.24
C VAL A 42 7.77 7.34 -1.09
N ASP A 43 8.61 7.55 -2.10
CA ASP A 43 10.03 7.18 -2.12
C ASP A 43 10.33 5.71 -1.77
N MET A 44 9.40 4.80 -2.08
CA MET A 44 9.53 3.37 -1.78
C MET A 44 10.54 2.68 -2.71
N GLU A 45 11.37 1.84 -2.10
CA GLU A 45 12.41 1.03 -2.71
C GLU A 45 12.08 -0.47 -2.67
N ASP A 46 12.89 -1.25 -3.38
CA ASP A 46 12.73 -2.71 -3.38
C ASP A 46 13.22 -3.28 -2.05
N GLY A 47 12.38 -4.07 -1.40
CA GLY A 47 12.67 -4.64 -0.07
C GLY A 47 12.09 -3.84 1.10
N ASP A 48 11.49 -2.67 0.85
CA ASP A 48 10.76 -1.91 1.86
C ASP A 48 9.52 -2.66 2.37
N VAL A 49 9.11 -2.33 3.60
CA VAL A 49 8.01 -2.97 4.31
C VAL A 49 6.91 -1.96 4.62
N ILE A 50 5.66 -2.37 4.39
CA ILE A 50 4.47 -1.63 4.77
C ILE A 50 3.85 -2.33 5.99
N ASP A 51 3.56 -1.55 7.03
CA ASP A 51 2.93 -2.00 8.28
C ASP A 51 1.39 -1.95 8.21
#